data_AF-A0A3D2IIY1-F1
#
_entry.id   AF-A0A3D2IIY1-F1
#
_cell.length_a   1.000
_cell.length_b   1.000
_cell.length_c   1.000
_cell.angle_alpha   90.00
_cell.angle_beta   90.00
_cell.angle_gamma   90.00
#
_symmetry.space_group_name_H-M   'P 1'
#
loop_
_entity.id
_entity.type
_entity.pdbx_description
1 polymer ?
#
loop_
_entity_poly.entity_id
_entity_poly.type
_entity_poly.pdbx_seq_one_letter_code
_entity_poly.pdbx_strand_id
1 'polypeptide(L)'
;MIKLIVTFGTRPEIIKLAPVIQKLESHKGFNIVKIHTGQHDGLAQDMLSLFGIKPDHNLKSLASTKDLFELTEFLLPKLKTLFLN
;
A
#
# COMPACT_ATOMS: atom_id res chain seq x y z
N MET A 1 2.94 -9.39 -18.88
CA MET A 1 2.28 -8.97 -17.62
C MET A 1 2.90 -7.66 -17.19
N ILE A 2 2.08 -6.65 -16.88
CA ILE A 2 2.51 -5.36 -16.38
C ILE A 2 2.67 -5.47 -14.86
N LYS A 3 3.84 -5.13 -14.33
CA LYS A 3 4.05 -5.00 -12.89
C LYS A 3 3.42 -3.70 -12.41
N LEU A 4 2.48 -3.78 -11.48
CA LEU A 4 1.76 -2.62 -10.93
C LEU A 4 1.97 -2.58 -9.42
N ILE A 5 2.47 -1.46 -8.92
CA ILE A 5 2.58 -1.22 -7.48
C ILE A 5 1.39 -0.37 -7.05
N VAL A 6 0.66 -0.82 -6.03
CA VAL A 6 -0.42 -0.06 -5.41
C VAL A 6 -0.03 0.24 -3.97
N THR A 7 0.29 1.50 -3.69
CA THR A 7 0.64 1.99 -2.35
C THR A 7 -0.56 2.64 -1.67
N PHE A 8 -0.78 2.34 -0.40
CA PHE A 8 -1.82 2.95 0.43
C PHE A 8 -1.38 2.97 1.90
N GLY A 9 -1.85 3.93 2.68
CA GLY A 9 -1.44 4.10 4.08
C GLY A 9 -2.58 4.40 5.04
N THR A 10 -3.72 4.88 4.54
CA THR A 10 -4.80 5.38 5.38
C THR A 10 -6.13 4.69 5.11
N ARG A 11 -7.03 4.76 6.10
CA ARG A 11 -8.38 4.21 5.99
C ARG A 11 -9.16 4.73 4.75
N PRO A 12 -9.19 6.05 4.43
CA PRO A 12 -9.86 6.53 3.22
C PRO A 12 -9.24 6.01 1.92
N GLU A 13 -7.92 5.85 1.87
CA GLU A 13 -7.24 5.29 0.69
C GLU A 13 -7.63 3.83 0.49
N ILE A 14 -7.67 3.02 1.56
CA ILE A 14 -8.07 1.61 1.49
C ILE A 14 -9.51 1.49 0.97
N ILE A 15 -10.44 2.29 1.49
CA ILE A 15 -11.85 2.28 1.04
C ILE A 15 -11.94 2.60 -0.46
N LYS A 16 -11.17 3.58 -0.95
CA LYS A 16 -11.19 4.01 -2.36
C LYS A 16 -10.50 3.01 -3.29
N LEU A 17 -9.39 2.40 -2.86
CA LEU A 17 -8.57 1.53 -3.70
C LEU A 17 -9.05 0.07 -3.68
N ALA A 18 -9.79 -0.36 -2.66
CA ALA A 18 -10.29 -1.72 -2.57
C ALA A 18 -10.98 -2.26 -3.84
N PRO A 19 -11.99 -1.57 -4.42
CA PRO A 19 -12.62 -2.05 -5.65
C PRO A 19 -11.66 -2.10 -6.85
N VAL A 20 -10.68 -1.20 -6.89
CA VAL A 20 -9.66 -1.15 -7.95
C VAL A 20 -8.70 -2.33 -7.83
N ILE A 21 -8.20 -2.61 -6.63
CA ILE A 21 -7.30 -3.74 -6.35
C ILE A 21 -7.97 -5.06 -6.74
N GLN A 22 -9.20 -5.30 -6.26
CA GLN A 22 -9.94 -6.54 -6.57
C GLN A 22 -10.17 -6.73 -8.07
N LYS A 23 -10.50 -5.64 -8.79
CA LYS A 23 -10.68 -5.70 -10.24
C LYS A 23 -9.38 -6.02 -10.97
N LEU A 24 -8.27 -5.40 -10.57
CA LEU A 24 -6.96 -5.64 -11.15
C LEU A 24 -6.50 -7.07 -10.88
N GLU A 25 -6.71 -7.61 -9.66
CA GLU A 25 -6.32 -8.99 -9.29
C GLU A 25 -7.05 -10.04 -10.14
N SER A 26 -8.27 -9.76 -10.59
CA SER A 26 -9.00 -10.64 -11.51
C SER A 26 -8.44 -10.68 -12.94
N HIS A 27 -7.54 -9.76 -13.29
CA HIS A 27 -7.06 -9.58 -14.65
C HIS A 27 -5.64 -10.15 -14.83
N LYS A 28 -5.51 -11.21 -15.65
CA LYS A 28 -4.24 -11.90 -15.96
C LYS A 28 -3.12 -11.03 -16.60
N GLY A 29 -3.42 -9.77 -16.87
CA GLY A 29 -2.52 -8.82 -17.50
C GLY A 29 -1.60 -8.13 -16.49
N PHE A 30 -1.96 -8.16 -15.20
CA PHE A 30 -1.26 -7.44 -14.15
C PHE A 30 -0.65 -8.40 -13.13
N ASN A 31 0.56 -8.06 -12.70
CA ASN A 31 1.16 -8.59 -11.49
C ASN A 31 1.18 -7.45 -10.46
N ILE A 32 0.33 -7.54 -9.46
CA ILE A 32 0.06 -6.43 -8.53
C ILE A 32 0.82 -6.66 -7.23
N VAL A 33 1.59 -5.65 -6.83
CA VAL A 33 2.27 -5.61 -5.53
C VAL A 33 1.60 -4.54 -4.68
N LYS A 34 0.94 -4.98 -3.61
CA LYS A 34 0.21 -4.13 -2.66
C LYS A 34 1.16 -3.73 -1.52
N ILE A 35 1.34 -2.43 -1.32
CA ILE A 35 2.26 -1.90 -0.32
C ILE A 35 1.46 -1.04 0.66
N HIS A 36 1.43 -1.46 1.91
CA HIS A 36 0.96 -0.63 3.01
C HIS A 36 2.10 0.24 3.53
N THR A 37 1.91 1.56 3.65
CA THR A 37 2.97 2.46 4.13
C THR A 37 3.23 2.31 5.63
N GLY A 38 2.27 1.81 6.42
CA GLY A 38 2.43 1.56 7.85
C GLY A 38 2.04 2.74 8.75
N GLN A 39 1.36 3.75 8.20
CA GLN A 39 0.85 4.88 8.98
C GLN A 39 -0.38 4.42 9.79
N HIS A 40 -0.39 4.68 11.10
CA HIS A 40 -1.54 4.43 11.98
C HIS A 40 -2.15 3.01 11.86
N ASP A 41 -1.34 1.99 12.17
CA ASP A 41 -1.67 0.56 11.97
C ASP A 41 -3.02 0.09 12.55
N GLY A 42 -3.61 0.76 13.55
CA GLY A 42 -4.88 0.33 14.14
C GLY A 42 -6.11 0.47 13.22
N LEU A 43 -6.36 1.67 12.69
CA LEU A 43 -7.60 1.98 11.96
C LEU A 43 -7.61 1.50 10.51
N ALA A 44 -6.44 1.20 9.95
CA ALA A 44 -6.29 0.69 8.59
C ALA A 44 -6.59 -0.81 8.51
N GLN A 45 -6.27 -1.59 9.56
CA GLN A 45 -6.40 -3.04 9.55
C GLN A 45 -7.84 -3.54 9.47
N ASP A 46 -8.78 -2.82 10.08
CA ASP A 46 -10.20 -3.16 9.99
C ASP A 46 -10.68 -3.11 8.53
N MET A 47 -10.23 -2.12 7.75
CA MET A 47 -10.61 -2.02 6.34
C MET A 47 -9.90 -3.06 5.47
N LEU A 48 -8.63 -3.34 5.72
CA LEU A 48 -7.93 -4.42 5.02
C LEU A 48 -8.63 -5.76 5.22
N SER A 49 -9.05 -6.04 6.45
CA SER A 49 -9.81 -7.24 6.80
C SER A 49 -11.20 -7.23 6.14
N LEU A 50 -11.92 -6.11 6.21
CA LEU A 50 -13.25 -5.95 5.61
C LEU A 50 -13.25 -6.23 4.09
N PHE A 51 -12.23 -5.75 3.37
CA PHE A 51 -12.12 -5.91 1.93
C PHE A 51 -11.34 -7.15 1.49
N GLY A 52 -10.84 -7.96 2.43
CA GLY A 52 -10.03 -9.14 2.15
C GLY A 52 -8.69 -8.82 1.49
N ILE A 53 -8.14 -7.63 1.72
CA ILE A 53 -6.90 -7.15 1.09
C ILE A 53 -5.72 -7.47 2.01
N LYS A 54 -4.82 -8.33 1.54
CA LYS A 54 -3.55 -8.61 2.22
C LYS A 54 -2.41 -7.84 1.54
N PRO A 55 -1.77 -6.85 2.20
CA PRO A 55 -0.58 -6.22 1.65
C PRO A 55 0.55 -7.23 1.47
N ASP A 56 1.28 -7.14 0.36
CA ASP A 56 2.48 -7.94 0.10
C ASP A 56 3.66 -7.40 0.92
N HIS A 57 3.67 -6.08 1.16
CA HIS A 57 4.64 -5.41 2.02
C HIS A 57 3.94 -4.42 2.96
N ASN A 58 4.40 -4.38 4.22
CA ASN A 58 4.11 -3.28 5.14
C ASN A 58 5.42 -2.58 5.47
N LEU A 59 5.56 -1.32 5.05
CA LEU A 59 6.80 -0.55 5.20
C LEU A 59 7.01 0.00 6.61
N LYS A 60 6.01 -0.13 7.51
CA LYS A 60 6.06 0.30 8.91
C LYS A 60 6.63 1.70 9.06
N SER A 61 6.13 2.65 8.26
CA SER A 61 6.38 4.08 8.49
C SER A 61 6.12 4.38 9.96
N LEU A 62 7.14 4.86 10.66
CA LEU A 62 7.02 5.16 12.09
C LEU A 62 5.85 6.13 12.30
N ALA A 63 5.09 5.93 13.38
CA ALA A 63 4.06 6.87 13.81
C ALA A 63 4.60 8.29 14.10
N SER A 64 5.92 8.47 14.06
CA SER A 64 6.64 9.72 14.31
C SER A 64 6.96 10.53 13.05
N THR A 65 6.56 10.12 11.84
CA THR A 65 6.71 11.00 10.66
C THR A 65 5.83 12.22 10.86
N LYS A 66 6.45 13.38 11.11
CA LYS A 66 5.74 14.60 11.54
C LYS A 66 5.03 15.29 10.39
N ASP A 67 5.50 15.09 9.17
CA ASP A 67 4.95 15.69 7.97
C ASP A 67 5.12 14.80 6.72
N LEU A 68 4.64 15.31 5.59
CA LEU A 68 4.70 14.62 4.30
C LEU A 68 6.12 14.54 3.73
N PHE A 69 7.03 15.45 4.10
CA PHE A 69 8.41 15.43 3.63
C PHE A 69 9.17 14.28 4.25
N GLU A 70 9.12 14.15 5.58
CA GLU A 70 9.73 13.03 6.32
C GLU A 70 9.17 11.68 5.84
N LEU A 71 7.86 11.60 5.61
CA LEU A 71 7.23 10.40 5.05
C LEU A 71 7.77 10.07 3.65
N THR A 72 7.88 11.07 2.79
CA THR A 72 8.35 10.88 1.42
C THR A 72 9.81 10.41 1.39
N GLU A 73 10.68 11.03 2.18
CA GLU A 73 12.08 10.62 2.35
C GLU A 73 12.20 9.17 2.86
N PHE A 74 11.33 8.77 3.79
CA PHE A 74 11.29 7.41 4.31
C PHE A 74 10.86 6.37 3.26
N LEU A 75 9.84 6.69 2.45
CA LEU A 75 9.19 5.76 1.53
C LEU A 75 9.99 5.57 0.23
N LEU A 76 10.50 6.66 -0.36
CA LEU A 76 11.17 6.64 -1.68
C LEU A 76 12.24 5.56 -1.85
N PRO A 77 13.24 5.39 -0.96
CA PRO A 77 14.26 4.37 -1.14
C PRO A 77 13.69 2.95 -1.06
N LYS A 78 12.68 2.71 -0.21
CA LYS A 78 12.02 1.40 -0.08
C LYS A 78 11.20 1.06 -1.33
N LEU A 79 10.46 2.05 -1.84
CA LEU A 79 9.70 1.91 -3.08
C LEU A 79 10.63 1.65 -4.28
N LYS A 80 11.78 2.32 -4.36
CA LYS A 80 12.80 2.06 -5.38
C LYS A 80 13.26 0.60 -5.36
N THR A 81 13.59 0.06 -4.18
CA THR A 81 13.99 -1.35 -4.04
C THR A 81 12.88 -2.31 -4.48
N LEU A 82 11.63 -2.06 -4.09
CA LEU A 82 10.51 -2.93 -4.43
C LEU A 82 10.09 -2.83 -5.92
N PHE A 83 10.30 -1.67 -6.54
CA PHE A 83 9.99 -1.47 -7.95
C PHE A 83 11.02 -2.13 -8.87
N LEU A 84 12.32 -1.99 -8.55
CA LEU A 84 13.42 -2.44 -9.41
C LEU A 84 13.74 -3.94 -9.29
N ASN A 85 13.30 -4.61 -8.22
CA ASN A 85 13.42 -6.07 -8.05
C ASN A 85 12.21 -6.81 -8.59
#